data_AF-A0A382JVJ8-F1
#
_entry.id   AF-A0A382JVJ8-F1
#
_cell.length_a   1.000
_cell.length_b   1.000
_cell.length_c   1.000
_cell.angle_alpha   90.00
_cell.angle_beta   90.00
_cell.angle_gamma   90.00
#
_symmetry.space_group_name_H-M   'P 1'
#
loop_
_entity.id
_entity.type
_entity.pdbx_description
1 polymer ?
#
loop_
_entity_poly.entity_id
_entity_poly.type
_entity_poly.pdbx_seq_one_letter_code
_entity_poly.pdbx_strand_id
1 'polypeptide(L)'
;MYELVGDGYSIDADNMVVRGPGQLGGVPLGVDIEIRTGGPAIGWAPVSSHVYTDDSITLGYRSTDQQILEFADAPMMSVVAPLEKNPQMIMWDPDTYPDVRTLADLGEQDITINIFGGGTFASVFVADGTWSEDQIDPSYDGSPAVFIASGGEIAQQGFASAEPHQYEHVFEEWGKPVRFQLLHDSGFPIYSQTLGIRAGDLETLRPCLELFVPVVQQAVVDYDASPDRANEIIVDAVVTFDSFWTYSMDHAAFSHATQGNLGLVGNGPDSTVGNMEPARIQAMIDKITAAGMDIMDGLTVDHLMTNEFIDMSIGFPAGAGPVDLPDLGGRVISIAVDNAYLPFSYIPADTGVAEGWDYDAMDEICFRLNCVPDFQEFVWDGTIIATGEGQFNMAAGGITITEERDEVVDFSDSFISTDQKILVAKDNADI
;
A
#
# COMPACT_ATOMS: atom_id res chain seq x y z
N MET A 1 0.23 -5.47 -15.34
CA MET A 1 -0.37 -5.63 -16.68
C MET A 1 0.27 -4.71 -17.71
N TYR A 2 0.37 -3.40 -17.48
CA TYR A 2 1.00 -2.47 -18.42
C TYR A 2 2.46 -2.79 -18.76
N GLU A 3 3.22 -3.41 -17.84
CA GLU A 3 4.56 -3.95 -18.13
C GLU A 3 4.57 -4.96 -19.28
N LEU A 4 3.47 -5.69 -19.50
CA LEU A 4 3.36 -6.65 -20.60
C LEU A 4 3.04 -5.99 -21.95
N VAL A 5 2.70 -4.69 -21.96
CA VAL A 5 2.37 -3.96 -23.19
C VAL A 5 3.67 -3.56 -23.90
N GLY A 6 3.78 -3.97 -25.15
CA GLY A 6 4.91 -3.70 -26.03
C GLY A 6 4.84 -2.35 -26.72
N ASP A 7 5.97 -1.98 -27.32
CA ASP A 7 6.09 -0.80 -28.15
C ASP A 7 5.06 -0.80 -29.29
N GLY A 8 4.62 0.40 -29.71
CA GLY A 8 3.60 0.55 -30.74
C GLY A 8 2.18 0.26 -30.27
N TYR A 9 1.94 0.37 -28.96
CA TYR A 9 0.60 0.31 -28.39
C TYR A 9 -0.30 1.43 -28.93
N SER A 10 -1.61 1.23 -28.82
CA SER A 10 -2.64 2.22 -29.13
C SER A 10 -3.59 2.39 -27.95
N ILE A 11 -4.11 3.60 -27.81
CA ILE A 11 -5.08 3.98 -26.79
C ILE A 11 -6.38 4.33 -27.50
N ASP A 12 -7.45 3.65 -27.12
CA ASP A 12 -8.84 3.95 -27.50
C ASP A 12 -9.47 4.73 -26.35
N ALA A 13 -9.46 6.06 -26.47
CA ALA A 13 -9.96 6.95 -25.42
C ALA A 13 -11.47 6.80 -25.17
N ASP A 14 -12.25 6.61 -26.24
CA ASP A 14 -13.71 6.51 -26.17
C ASP A 14 -14.16 5.29 -25.36
N ASN A 15 -13.41 4.19 -25.45
CA ASN A 15 -13.70 2.94 -24.73
C ASN A 15 -12.76 2.70 -23.54
N MET A 16 -11.83 3.61 -23.26
CA MET A 16 -10.80 3.50 -22.23
C MET A 16 -10.02 2.19 -22.28
N VAL A 17 -9.52 1.84 -23.48
CA VAL A 17 -8.79 0.59 -23.75
C VAL A 17 -7.37 0.88 -24.23
N VAL A 18 -6.40 0.13 -23.70
CA VAL A 18 -5.01 0.11 -24.20
C VAL A 18 -4.72 -1.23 -24.85
N ARG A 19 -4.14 -1.22 -26.06
CA ARG A 19 -3.80 -2.43 -26.83
C ARG A 19 -2.38 -2.37 -27.34
N GLY A 20 -1.64 -3.46 -27.27
CA GLY A 20 -0.32 -3.54 -27.89
C GLY A 20 0.19 -4.97 -28.01
N PRO A 21 1.29 -5.18 -28.77
CA PRO A 21 1.93 -6.49 -28.82
C PRO A 21 2.42 -6.87 -27.42
N GLY A 22 2.19 -8.11 -27.00
CA GLY A 22 2.66 -8.59 -25.70
C GLY A 22 4.18 -8.78 -25.68
N GLN A 23 4.82 -8.32 -24.60
CA GLN A 23 6.24 -8.52 -24.36
C GLN A 23 6.56 -8.84 -22.90
N LEU A 24 7.76 -9.34 -22.67
CA LEU A 24 8.40 -9.42 -21.36
C LEU A 24 9.90 -9.12 -21.53
N GLY A 25 10.40 -8.06 -20.90
CA GLY A 25 11.80 -7.64 -21.03
C GLY A 25 12.27 -7.42 -22.48
N GLY A 26 11.41 -6.91 -23.36
CA GLY A 26 11.71 -6.71 -24.79
C GLY A 26 11.50 -7.95 -25.67
N VAL A 27 11.15 -9.10 -25.10
CA VAL A 27 10.93 -10.35 -25.85
C VAL A 27 9.45 -10.49 -26.20
N PRO A 28 9.07 -10.63 -27.48
CA PRO A 28 7.67 -10.82 -27.88
C PRO A 28 7.07 -12.11 -27.33
N LEU A 29 5.86 -12.01 -26.77
CA LEU A 29 5.09 -13.16 -26.28
C LEU A 29 4.34 -13.92 -27.39
N GLY A 30 4.21 -13.32 -28.56
CA GLY A 30 3.43 -13.88 -29.69
C GLY A 30 1.91 -13.76 -29.53
N VAL A 31 1.46 -13.01 -28.53
CA VAL A 31 0.06 -12.61 -28.30
C VAL A 31 -0.02 -11.10 -28.12
N ASP A 32 -1.17 -10.51 -28.40
CA ASP A 32 -1.45 -9.11 -28.08
C ASP A 32 -2.04 -8.98 -26.68
N ILE A 33 -1.76 -7.88 -26.00
CA ILE A 33 -2.32 -7.52 -24.70
C ILE A 33 -3.34 -6.41 -24.90
N GLU A 34 -4.54 -6.61 -24.36
CA GLU A 34 -5.61 -5.61 -24.32
C GLU A 34 -6.03 -5.39 -22.87
N ILE A 35 -5.92 -4.15 -22.39
CA ILE A 35 -6.30 -3.74 -21.04
C ILE A 35 -7.52 -2.84 -21.15
N ARG A 36 -8.63 -3.24 -20.53
CA ARG A 36 -9.87 -2.48 -20.49
C ARG A 36 -10.09 -1.90 -19.09
N THR A 37 -10.42 -0.62 -19.03
CA THR A 37 -10.63 0.07 -17.76
C THR A 37 -11.95 -0.32 -17.11
N GLY A 38 -11.94 -0.52 -15.79
CA GLY A 38 -13.14 -0.78 -14.99
C GLY A 38 -13.77 0.49 -14.40
N GLY A 39 -14.46 0.35 -13.26
CA GLY A 39 -15.01 1.48 -12.51
C GLY A 39 -15.98 2.34 -13.35
N PRO A 40 -15.79 3.67 -13.45
CA PRO A 40 -16.66 4.56 -14.22
C PRO A 40 -16.83 4.14 -15.69
N ALA A 41 -15.80 3.58 -16.32
CA ALA A 41 -15.81 3.19 -17.73
C ALA A 41 -16.84 2.09 -18.03
N ILE A 42 -17.17 1.27 -17.03
CA ILE A 42 -18.17 0.21 -17.10
C ILE A 42 -19.40 0.54 -16.24
N GLY A 43 -19.62 1.82 -15.91
CA GLY A 43 -20.75 2.27 -15.12
C GLY A 43 -20.80 1.69 -13.72
N TRP A 44 -19.64 1.37 -13.13
CA TRP A 44 -19.49 0.73 -11.82
C TRP A 44 -20.08 -0.67 -11.71
N ALA A 45 -20.37 -1.32 -12.84
CA ALA A 45 -20.77 -2.72 -12.83
C ALA A 45 -19.61 -3.63 -12.35
N PRO A 46 -19.90 -4.74 -11.66
CA PRO A 46 -18.88 -5.71 -11.29
C PRO A 46 -18.11 -6.23 -12.52
N VAL A 47 -16.79 -6.37 -12.41
CA VAL A 47 -15.94 -6.93 -13.48
C VAL A 47 -16.44 -8.31 -13.92
N SER A 48 -16.91 -9.12 -12.98
CA SER A 48 -17.50 -10.44 -13.23
C SER A 48 -18.65 -10.38 -14.22
N SER A 49 -19.55 -9.39 -14.12
CA SER A 49 -20.65 -9.19 -15.06
C SER A 49 -20.15 -9.02 -16.51
N HIS A 50 -19.08 -8.24 -16.71
CA HIS A 50 -18.48 -8.02 -18.03
C HIS A 50 -17.78 -9.27 -18.55
N VAL A 51 -17.03 -9.97 -17.70
CA VAL A 51 -16.39 -11.24 -18.08
C VAL A 51 -17.45 -12.27 -18.52
N TYR A 52 -18.62 -12.30 -17.90
CA TYR A 52 -19.69 -13.25 -18.28
C TYR A 52 -20.55 -12.81 -19.46
N THR A 53 -20.50 -11.54 -19.85
CA THR A 53 -21.31 -11.00 -20.96
C THR A 53 -20.48 -10.72 -22.22
N ASP A 54 -19.16 -10.71 -22.11
CA ASP A 54 -18.23 -10.53 -23.22
C ASP A 54 -17.15 -11.64 -23.22
N ASP A 55 -17.36 -12.63 -24.08
CA ASP A 55 -16.46 -13.78 -24.25
C ASP A 55 -15.07 -13.40 -24.80
N SER A 56 -14.87 -12.16 -25.28
CA SER A 56 -13.53 -11.67 -25.66
C SER A 56 -12.64 -11.36 -24.45
N ILE A 57 -13.23 -11.21 -23.27
CA ILE A 57 -12.49 -11.01 -22.03
C ILE A 57 -12.08 -12.38 -21.48
N THR A 58 -10.77 -12.60 -21.39
CA THR A 58 -10.20 -13.86 -20.88
C THR A 58 -9.95 -13.81 -19.37
N LEU A 59 -9.44 -12.68 -18.88
CA LEU A 59 -9.07 -12.45 -17.48
C LEU A 59 -9.75 -11.18 -16.97
N GLY A 60 -10.20 -11.18 -15.73
CA GLY A 60 -10.72 -10.01 -15.04
C GLY A 60 -10.06 -9.84 -13.67
N TYR A 61 -9.86 -8.59 -13.25
CA TYR A 61 -9.45 -8.30 -11.88
C TYR A 61 -10.55 -8.71 -10.90
N ARG A 62 -10.15 -9.36 -9.82
CA ARG A 62 -11.06 -9.76 -8.73
C ARG A 62 -10.41 -9.55 -7.37
N SER A 63 -11.26 -9.25 -6.39
CA SER A 63 -10.89 -9.37 -4.99
C SER A 63 -11.46 -10.67 -4.42
N THR A 64 -10.77 -11.30 -3.47
CA THR A 64 -11.20 -12.59 -2.91
C THR A 64 -12.48 -12.52 -2.10
N ASP A 65 -12.74 -11.40 -1.42
CA ASP A 65 -13.99 -11.15 -0.72
C ASP A 65 -15.20 -11.03 -1.66
N GLN A 66 -15.07 -10.29 -2.77
CA GLN A 66 -16.12 -10.23 -3.80
C GLN A 66 -16.33 -11.59 -4.45
N GLN A 67 -15.26 -12.36 -4.70
CA GLN A 67 -15.41 -13.73 -5.19
C GLN A 67 -16.19 -14.60 -4.20
N ILE A 68 -15.94 -14.50 -2.89
CA ILE A 68 -16.69 -15.25 -1.87
C ILE A 68 -18.19 -14.93 -1.92
N LEU A 69 -18.55 -13.65 -1.98
CA LEU A 69 -19.94 -13.19 -1.95
C LEU A 69 -20.68 -13.45 -3.26
N GLU A 70 -20.00 -13.36 -4.41
CA GLU A 70 -20.64 -13.39 -5.73
C GLU A 70 -20.50 -14.75 -6.44
N PHE A 71 -19.83 -15.74 -5.85
CA PHE A 71 -19.50 -17.00 -6.53
C PHE A 71 -20.73 -17.74 -7.08
N ALA A 72 -21.88 -17.65 -6.39
CA ALA A 72 -23.14 -18.28 -6.81
C ALA A 72 -23.68 -17.71 -8.13
N ASP A 73 -23.48 -16.42 -8.37
CA ASP A 73 -24.03 -15.71 -9.52
C ASP A 73 -23.04 -15.64 -10.68
N ALA A 74 -21.75 -15.44 -10.38
CA ALA A 74 -20.69 -15.29 -11.37
C ALA A 74 -19.39 -15.98 -10.92
N PRO A 75 -19.30 -17.33 -11.07
CA PRO A 75 -18.20 -18.12 -10.52
C PRO A 75 -16.88 -17.85 -11.24
N MET A 76 -16.05 -16.99 -10.65
CA MET A 76 -14.68 -16.74 -11.11
C MET A 76 -13.66 -17.45 -10.24
N MET A 77 -12.53 -17.83 -10.84
CA MET A 77 -11.40 -18.47 -10.18
C MET A 77 -10.13 -17.67 -10.41
N SER A 78 -9.45 -17.27 -9.34
CA SER A 78 -8.17 -16.59 -9.35
C SER A 78 -7.02 -17.53 -9.71
N VAL A 79 -6.13 -17.11 -10.61
CA VAL A 79 -4.99 -17.93 -11.07
C VAL A 79 -3.63 -17.34 -10.71
N VAL A 80 -3.58 -16.05 -10.33
CA VAL A 80 -2.38 -15.35 -9.84
C VAL A 80 -2.79 -14.09 -9.08
N ALA A 81 -2.03 -13.72 -8.06
CA ALA A 81 -2.22 -12.50 -7.26
C ALA A 81 -1.02 -11.53 -7.39
N PRO A 82 -1.04 -10.57 -8.33
CA PRO A 82 0.06 -9.62 -8.51
C PRO A 82 0.42 -8.79 -7.28
N LEU A 83 -0.53 -8.57 -6.37
CA LEU A 83 -0.32 -7.90 -5.09
C LEU A 83 -0.37 -8.91 -3.95
N GLU A 84 0.59 -8.84 -3.04
CA GLU A 84 0.65 -9.65 -1.83
C GLU A 84 -0.24 -9.05 -0.73
N LYS A 85 -0.10 -7.75 -0.46
CA LYS A 85 -0.97 -7.02 0.47
C LYS A 85 -1.99 -6.16 -0.26
N ASN A 86 -3.17 -6.04 0.33
CA ASN A 86 -4.22 -5.15 -0.15
C ASN A 86 -3.81 -3.70 0.13
N PRO A 87 -3.69 -2.82 -0.89
CA PRO A 87 -3.32 -1.42 -0.70
C PRO A 87 -4.41 -0.56 -0.06
N GLN A 88 -5.64 -1.07 0.07
CA GLN A 88 -6.71 -0.33 0.73
C GLN A 88 -6.36 -0.03 2.19
N MET A 89 -6.68 1.19 2.60
CA MET A 89 -6.45 1.71 3.94
C MET A 89 -7.64 2.54 4.41
N ILE A 90 -7.65 2.84 5.70
CA ILE A 90 -8.37 3.99 6.25
C ILE A 90 -7.32 5.02 6.69
N MET A 91 -7.52 6.27 6.30
CA MET A 91 -6.67 7.40 6.66
C MET A 91 -7.41 8.39 7.57
N TRP A 92 -6.65 9.17 8.32
CA TRP A 92 -7.13 10.23 9.20
C TRP A 92 -6.13 11.38 9.27
N ASP A 93 -6.60 12.54 9.74
CA ASP A 93 -5.75 13.69 10.00
C ASP A 93 -4.99 13.53 11.33
N PRO A 94 -3.65 13.46 11.32
CA PRO A 94 -2.87 13.35 12.54
C PRO A 94 -2.96 14.57 13.46
N ASP A 95 -3.26 15.76 12.93
CA ASP A 95 -3.39 16.96 13.77
C ASP A 95 -4.70 16.95 14.55
N THR A 96 -5.77 16.43 13.93
CA THR A 96 -7.09 16.29 14.54
C THR A 96 -7.11 15.10 15.50
N TYR A 97 -6.42 14.01 15.17
CA TYR A 97 -6.38 12.77 15.95
C TYR A 97 -4.93 12.31 16.25
N PRO A 98 -4.19 13.04 17.09
CA PRO A 98 -2.77 12.78 17.34
C PRO A 98 -2.49 11.44 18.04
N ASP A 99 -3.47 10.98 18.83
CA ASP A 99 -3.40 9.75 19.62
C ASP A 99 -3.89 8.51 18.86
N VAL A 100 -4.51 8.66 17.68
CA VAL A 100 -4.95 7.53 16.86
C VAL A 100 -3.75 6.91 16.13
N ARG A 101 -3.56 5.60 16.31
CA ARG A 101 -2.49 4.82 15.70
C ARG A 101 -3.02 3.63 14.88
N THR A 102 -4.19 3.12 15.24
CA THR A 102 -4.79 1.92 14.64
C THR A 102 -6.26 2.14 14.26
N LEU A 103 -6.80 1.25 13.43
CA LEU A 103 -8.23 1.20 13.12
C LEU A 103 -9.08 0.91 14.36
N ALA A 104 -8.54 0.20 15.35
CA ALA A 104 -9.20 -0.02 16.63
C ALA A 104 -9.34 1.29 17.42
N ASP A 105 -8.32 2.15 17.41
CA ASP A 105 -8.39 3.46 18.07
C ASP A 105 -9.48 4.35 17.46
N LEU A 106 -9.69 4.28 16.14
CA LEU A 106 -10.82 4.96 15.47
C LEU A 106 -12.16 4.47 16.04
N GLY A 107 -12.28 3.17 16.26
CA GLY A 107 -13.39 2.51 16.94
C GLY A 107 -13.61 3.02 18.37
N GLU A 108 -12.57 2.96 19.19
CA GLU A 108 -12.60 3.36 20.61
C GLU A 108 -12.92 4.83 20.82
N GLN A 109 -12.52 5.69 19.88
CA GLN A 109 -12.76 7.13 19.92
C GLN A 109 -14.06 7.57 19.22
N ASP A 110 -14.87 6.62 18.73
CA ASP A 110 -16.16 6.89 18.07
C ASP A 110 -16.02 7.84 16.85
N ILE A 111 -14.93 7.70 16.11
CA ILE A 111 -14.66 8.52 14.92
C ILE A 111 -15.50 8.02 13.75
N THR A 112 -16.10 8.93 12.98
CA THR A 112 -16.86 8.61 11.76
C THR A 112 -15.92 8.11 10.66
N ILE A 113 -16.31 7.04 9.97
CA ILE A 113 -15.51 6.37 8.95
C ILE A 113 -16.25 6.42 7.61
N ASN A 114 -15.80 7.31 6.73
CA ASN A 114 -16.38 7.51 5.40
C ASN A 114 -15.82 6.49 4.40
N ILE A 115 -16.67 5.60 3.91
CA ILE A 115 -16.31 4.46 3.06
C ILE A 115 -17.34 4.23 1.96
N PHE A 116 -17.00 3.44 0.94
CA PHE A 116 -17.98 3.06 -0.07
C PHE A 116 -19.09 2.21 0.55
N GLY A 117 -20.34 2.50 0.21
CA GLY A 117 -21.48 1.69 0.61
C GLY A 117 -21.32 0.23 0.17
N GLY A 118 -21.56 -0.70 1.11
CA GLY A 118 -21.48 -2.15 0.84
C GLY A 118 -20.07 -2.75 0.91
N GLY A 119 -19.06 -2.02 1.41
CA GLY A 119 -17.72 -2.55 1.61
C GLY A 119 -17.67 -3.74 2.59
N THR A 120 -17.16 -4.89 2.14
CA THR A 120 -17.10 -6.13 2.94
C THR A 120 -16.29 -5.99 4.23
N PHE A 121 -15.20 -5.21 4.19
CA PHE A 121 -14.33 -4.99 5.36
C PHE A 121 -15.07 -4.33 6.53
N ALA A 122 -16.00 -3.41 6.25
CA ALA A 122 -16.74 -2.72 7.29
C ALA A 122 -17.67 -3.66 8.04
N SER A 123 -18.37 -4.56 7.33
CA SER A 123 -19.19 -5.59 7.96
C SER A 123 -18.35 -6.56 8.81
N VAL A 124 -17.14 -6.90 8.38
CA VAL A 124 -16.22 -7.74 9.16
C VAL A 124 -15.74 -7.02 10.43
N PHE A 125 -15.32 -5.77 10.35
CA PHE A 125 -14.87 -5.00 11.50
C PHE A 125 -15.99 -4.62 12.48
N VAL A 126 -17.22 -4.45 11.99
CA VAL A 126 -18.39 -4.34 12.88
C VAL A 126 -18.65 -5.66 13.60
N ALA A 127 -18.56 -6.79 12.89
CA ALA A 127 -18.83 -8.10 13.46
C ALA A 127 -17.80 -8.55 14.50
N ASP A 128 -16.53 -8.20 14.32
CA ASP A 128 -15.47 -8.51 15.29
C ASP A 128 -15.32 -7.46 16.42
N GLY A 129 -16.09 -6.37 16.35
CA GLY A 129 -16.18 -5.33 17.37
C GLY A 129 -15.09 -4.27 17.29
N THR A 130 -14.29 -4.26 16.21
CA THR A 130 -13.33 -3.18 15.95
C THR A 130 -14.04 -1.84 15.76
N TRP A 131 -15.18 -1.84 15.06
CA TRP A 131 -16.02 -0.65 14.84
C TRP A 131 -17.47 -0.91 15.25
N SER A 132 -18.24 0.16 15.39
CA SER A 132 -19.70 0.09 15.54
C SER A 132 -20.42 0.50 14.24
N GLU A 133 -21.66 0.04 14.05
CA GLU A 133 -22.47 0.41 12.88
C GLU A 133 -22.69 1.93 12.77
N ASP A 134 -22.81 2.61 13.91
CA ASP A 134 -23.08 4.05 13.99
C ASP A 134 -21.91 4.90 13.47
N GLN A 135 -20.69 4.35 13.44
CA GLN A 135 -19.50 5.03 12.91
C GLN A 135 -19.43 5.01 11.38
N ILE A 136 -20.16 4.12 10.71
CA ILE A 136 -19.99 3.90 9.27
C ILE A 136 -20.79 4.92 8.48
N ASP A 137 -20.09 5.76 7.72
CA ASP A 137 -20.68 6.65 6.72
C ASP A 137 -20.47 6.05 5.32
N PRO A 138 -21.51 5.49 4.68
CA PRO A 138 -21.39 4.81 3.38
C PRO A 138 -21.41 5.79 2.19
N SER A 139 -21.22 7.09 2.42
CA SER A 139 -21.37 8.13 1.39
C SER A 139 -20.12 8.42 0.56
N TYR A 140 -19.00 7.71 0.80
CA TYR A 140 -17.78 7.91 0.03
C TYR A 140 -18.02 7.64 -1.46
N ASP A 141 -17.56 8.56 -2.30
CA ASP A 141 -17.72 8.51 -3.75
C ASP A 141 -16.37 8.39 -4.50
N GLY A 142 -15.27 8.21 -3.76
CA GLY A 142 -13.92 8.18 -4.32
C GLY A 142 -13.26 9.55 -4.43
N SER A 143 -13.92 10.62 -4.01
CA SER A 143 -13.37 11.98 -4.04
C SER A 143 -12.88 12.43 -2.67
N PRO A 144 -11.94 13.40 -2.59
CA PRO A 144 -11.46 13.92 -1.32
C PRO A 144 -12.43 14.90 -0.65
N ALA A 145 -13.57 15.20 -1.28
CA ALA A 145 -14.40 16.35 -0.96
C ALA A 145 -14.97 16.29 0.48
N VAL A 146 -15.42 15.12 0.93
CA VAL A 146 -16.03 14.97 2.26
C VAL A 146 -14.99 15.15 3.37
N PHE A 147 -13.83 14.50 3.25
CA PHE A 147 -12.73 14.64 4.22
C PHE A 147 -12.15 16.05 4.29
N ILE A 148 -11.97 16.71 3.13
CA ILE A 148 -11.50 18.11 3.12
C ILE A 148 -12.55 19.03 3.74
N ALA A 149 -13.83 18.85 3.38
CA ALA A 149 -14.92 19.69 3.90
C ALA A 149 -15.15 19.51 5.40
N SER A 150 -14.86 18.32 5.97
CA SER A 150 -14.90 18.09 7.42
C SER A 150 -13.68 18.65 8.15
N GLY A 151 -12.66 19.12 7.43
CA GLY A 151 -11.42 19.59 8.05
C GLY A 151 -10.63 18.48 8.75
N GLY A 152 -10.80 17.22 8.34
CA GLY A 152 -10.13 16.08 8.96
C GLY A 152 -10.86 15.48 10.18
N GLU A 153 -12.08 15.93 10.49
CA GLU A 153 -12.91 15.42 11.61
C GLU A 153 -13.56 14.05 11.32
N ILE A 154 -13.14 13.37 10.25
CA ILE A 154 -13.56 12.00 9.93
C ILE A 154 -12.34 11.18 9.51
N ALA A 155 -12.42 9.87 9.63
CA ALA A 155 -11.55 8.95 8.91
C ALA A 155 -12.15 8.63 7.53
N GLN A 156 -11.32 8.33 6.53
CA GLN A 156 -11.79 8.04 5.18
C GLN A 156 -11.04 6.86 4.56
N GLN A 157 -11.74 6.07 3.75
CA GLN A 157 -11.12 5.04 2.92
C GLN A 157 -10.20 5.65 1.84
N GLY A 158 -9.12 4.94 1.51
CA GLY A 158 -8.29 5.22 0.32
C GLY A 158 -7.34 4.06 -0.01
N PHE A 159 -6.33 4.34 -0.83
CA PHE A 159 -5.20 3.46 -1.14
C PHE A 159 -3.88 4.07 -0.64
N ALA A 160 -3.13 3.30 0.15
CA ALA A 160 -1.86 3.77 0.72
C ALA A 160 -0.83 4.19 -0.36
N SER A 161 -0.90 3.57 -1.53
CA SER A 161 -0.03 3.81 -2.69
C SER A 161 -0.39 5.03 -3.53
N ALA A 162 -1.39 5.82 -3.14
CA ALA A 162 -1.82 6.99 -3.92
C ALA A 162 -2.22 8.18 -3.06
N GLU A 163 -3.22 8.00 -2.20
CA GLU A 163 -3.87 9.09 -1.50
C GLU A 163 -2.92 9.91 -0.61
N PRO A 164 -1.98 9.34 0.18
CA PRO A 164 -1.08 10.16 0.99
C PRO A 164 -0.32 11.23 0.18
N HIS A 165 0.20 10.86 -1.00
CA HIS A 165 0.85 11.80 -1.90
C HIS A 165 -0.13 12.84 -2.45
N GLN A 166 -1.35 12.43 -2.82
CA GLN A 166 -2.35 13.36 -3.35
C GLN A 166 -2.79 14.39 -2.31
N TYR A 167 -3.04 13.97 -1.08
CA TYR A 167 -3.45 14.85 0.01
C TYR A 167 -2.35 15.83 0.40
N GLU A 168 -1.10 15.37 0.44
CA GLU A 168 0.01 16.23 0.84
C GLU A 168 0.44 17.21 -0.27
N HIS A 169 0.44 16.78 -1.54
CA HIS A 169 1.10 17.52 -2.62
C HIS A 169 0.18 17.99 -3.75
N VAL A 170 -1.02 17.44 -3.90
CA VAL A 170 -1.91 17.73 -5.04
C VAL A 170 -3.14 18.52 -4.60
N PHE A 171 -3.79 18.14 -3.50
CA PHE A 171 -4.96 18.82 -3.00
C PHE A 171 -4.56 20.05 -2.19
N GLU A 172 -4.40 21.20 -2.87
CA GLU A 172 -3.97 22.47 -2.26
C GLU A 172 -4.85 22.92 -1.08
N GLU A 173 -6.13 22.54 -1.07
CA GLU A 173 -7.07 22.84 0.03
C GLU A 173 -6.74 22.06 1.32
N TRP A 174 -6.02 20.95 1.21
CA TRP A 174 -5.53 20.14 2.34
C TRP A 174 -4.05 20.40 2.61
N GLY A 175 -3.19 20.08 1.64
CA GLY A 175 -1.77 20.46 1.61
C GLY A 175 -0.91 19.98 2.77
N LYS A 176 -1.31 18.89 3.45
CA LYS A 176 -0.60 18.32 4.61
C LYS A 176 -0.70 16.79 4.65
N PRO A 177 0.19 16.07 5.35
CA PRO A 177 0.17 14.61 5.39
C PRO A 177 -1.07 14.05 6.08
N VAL A 178 -1.36 12.78 5.82
CA VAL A 178 -2.38 11.96 6.50
C VAL A 178 -1.71 10.73 7.12
N ARG A 179 -2.23 10.24 8.24
CA ARG A 179 -1.87 8.92 8.79
C ARG A 179 -2.85 7.88 8.27
N PHE A 180 -2.44 6.62 8.20
CA PHE A 180 -3.30 5.53 7.74
C PHE A 180 -2.88 4.18 8.31
N GLN A 181 -3.81 3.22 8.32
CA GLN A 181 -3.50 1.80 8.52
C GLN A 181 -4.10 0.99 7.37
N LEU A 182 -3.33 0.03 6.85
CA LEU A 182 -3.80 -0.91 5.83
C LEU A 182 -4.89 -1.83 6.41
N LEU A 183 -5.95 -2.08 5.64
CA LEU A 183 -6.97 -3.06 6.01
C LEU A 183 -6.36 -4.47 6.21
N HIS A 184 -5.33 -4.78 5.42
CA HIS A 184 -4.60 -6.04 5.49
C HIS A 184 -4.02 -6.27 6.90
N ASP A 185 -3.31 -5.28 7.44
CA ASP A 185 -2.61 -5.40 8.72
C ASP A 185 -3.58 -5.34 9.91
N SER A 186 -4.82 -4.88 9.69
CA SER A 186 -5.89 -4.85 10.69
C SER A 186 -6.79 -6.08 10.69
N GLY A 187 -6.38 -7.18 10.06
CA GLY A 187 -7.12 -8.45 10.11
C GLY A 187 -8.17 -8.61 8.99
N PHE A 188 -8.05 -7.85 7.90
CA PHE A 188 -8.77 -8.07 6.64
C PHE A 188 -7.80 -8.36 5.46
N PRO A 189 -7.00 -9.45 5.51
CA PRO A 189 -5.99 -9.75 4.51
C PRO A 189 -6.59 -10.43 3.26
N ILE A 190 -7.38 -9.71 2.47
CA ILE A 190 -7.82 -10.21 1.16
C ILE A 190 -6.71 -10.08 0.11
N TYR A 191 -6.81 -10.82 -1.00
CA TYR A 191 -6.11 -10.44 -2.22
C TYR A 191 -7.07 -9.56 -3.04
N SER A 192 -6.76 -8.28 -3.21
CA SER A 192 -7.72 -7.30 -3.75
C SER A 192 -7.71 -7.17 -5.28
N GLN A 193 -6.65 -7.63 -5.95
CA GLN A 193 -6.47 -7.49 -7.40
C GLN A 193 -5.87 -8.74 -8.04
N THR A 194 -6.45 -9.90 -7.76
CA THR A 194 -6.08 -11.15 -8.46
C THR A 194 -6.51 -11.08 -9.93
N LEU A 195 -5.84 -11.84 -10.79
CA LEU A 195 -6.34 -12.12 -12.13
C LEU A 195 -7.14 -13.41 -12.08
N GLY A 196 -8.42 -13.32 -12.45
CA GLY A 196 -9.34 -14.45 -12.45
C GLY A 196 -9.92 -14.76 -13.83
N ILE A 197 -10.22 -16.04 -14.04
CA ILE A 197 -10.96 -16.56 -15.19
C ILE A 197 -12.40 -16.90 -14.78
N ARG A 198 -13.28 -17.18 -15.76
CA ARG A 198 -14.50 -17.93 -15.49
C ARG A 198 -14.11 -19.32 -15.02
N ALA A 199 -14.64 -19.80 -13.89
CA ALA A 199 -14.24 -21.07 -13.30
C ALA A 199 -14.48 -22.26 -14.25
N GLY A 200 -15.53 -22.19 -15.07
CA GLY A 200 -15.84 -23.20 -16.08
C GLY A 200 -14.85 -23.29 -17.25
N ASP A 201 -13.99 -22.28 -17.44
CA ASP A 201 -13.04 -22.22 -18.56
C ASP A 201 -11.67 -22.84 -18.23
N LEU A 202 -11.44 -23.26 -16.97
CA LEU A 202 -10.14 -23.73 -16.48
C LEU A 202 -9.50 -24.77 -17.40
N GLU A 203 -10.21 -25.86 -17.73
CA GLU A 203 -9.65 -26.92 -18.58
C GLU A 203 -9.33 -26.46 -20.01
N THR A 204 -10.10 -25.52 -20.53
CA THR A 204 -9.89 -24.98 -21.89
C THR A 204 -8.70 -24.02 -21.91
N LEU A 205 -8.55 -23.21 -20.86
CA LEU A 205 -7.49 -22.22 -20.73
C LEU A 205 -6.19 -22.78 -20.15
N ARG A 206 -6.20 -23.98 -19.56
CA ARG A 206 -5.04 -24.63 -18.92
C ARG A 206 -3.74 -24.51 -19.71
N PRO A 207 -3.66 -24.86 -21.02
CA PRO A 207 -2.41 -24.71 -21.78
C PRO A 207 -1.93 -23.26 -21.93
N CYS A 208 -2.86 -22.29 -21.97
CA CYS A 208 -2.52 -20.88 -22.02
C CYS A 208 -2.04 -20.37 -20.65
N LEU A 209 -2.69 -20.80 -19.57
CA LEU A 209 -2.36 -20.40 -18.20
C LEU A 209 -0.99 -20.91 -17.76
N GLU A 210 -0.62 -22.14 -18.14
CA GLU A 210 0.73 -22.71 -17.92
C GLU A 210 1.85 -21.83 -18.52
N LEU A 211 1.56 -21.11 -19.61
CA LEU A 211 2.53 -20.20 -20.24
C LEU A 211 2.42 -18.77 -19.72
N PHE A 212 1.19 -18.30 -19.48
CA PHE A 212 0.91 -16.89 -19.21
C PHE A 212 1.08 -16.51 -17.74
N VAL A 213 0.74 -17.38 -16.79
CA VAL A 213 0.85 -17.05 -15.36
C VAL A 213 2.30 -16.77 -14.95
N PRO A 214 3.32 -17.56 -15.34
CA PRO A 214 4.72 -17.23 -15.06
C PRO A 214 5.17 -15.92 -15.70
N VAL A 215 4.62 -15.56 -16.87
CA VAL A 215 4.87 -14.26 -17.52
C VAL A 215 4.32 -13.11 -16.69
N VAL A 216 3.14 -13.25 -16.09
CA VAL A 216 2.59 -12.25 -15.16
C VAL A 216 3.47 -12.14 -13.91
N GLN A 217 3.89 -13.26 -13.31
CA GLN A 217 4.79 -13.26 -12.15
C GLN A 217 6.09 -12.49 -12.46
N GLN A 218 6.74 -12.82 -13.58
CA GLN A 218 7.98 -12.15 -13.97
C GLN A 218 7.76 -10.66 -14.28
N ALA A 219 6.64 -10.29 -14.89
CA ALA A 219 6.33 -8.88 -15.14
C ALA A 219 6.13 -8.06 -13.86
N VAL A 220 5.65 -8.67 -12.76
CA VAL A 220 5.59 -8.00 -11.46
C VAL A 220 7.01 -7.71 -10.94
N VAL A 221 7.91 -8.69 -11.03
CA VAL A 221 9.33 -8.54 -10.63
C VAL A 221 10.06 -7.53 -11.52
N ASP A 222 9.84 -7.58 -12.84
CA ASP A 222 10.48 -6.67 -13.79
C ASP A 222 9.99 -5.22 -13.61
N TYR A 223 8.69 -5.04 -13.36
CA TYR A 223 8.12 -3.73 -13.04
C TYR A 223 8.73 -3.14 -11.77
N ASP A 224 8.83 -3.93 -10.70
CA ASP A 224 9.44 -3.47 -9.45
C ASP A 224 10.91 -3.06 -9.65
N ALA A 225 11.67 -3.81 -10.44
CA ALA A 225 13.06 -3.50 -10.74
C ALA A 225 13.25 -2.29 -11.67
N SER A 226 12.30 -2.03 -12.57
CA SER A 226 12.42 -0.99 -13.62
C SER A 226 11.04 -0.49 -14.10
N PRO A 227 10.37 0.38 -13.31
CA PRO A 227 8.96 0.71 -13.53
C PRO A 227 8.72 1.74 -14.65
N ASP A 228 9.74 2.51 -15.05
CA ASP A 228 9.61 3.71 -15.88
C ASP A 228 8.80 3.49 -17.16
N ARG A 229 9.07 2.40 -17.89
CA ARG A 229 8.36 2.11 -19.15
C ARG A 229 6.87 1.89 -18.93
N ALA A 230 6.51 1.05 -17.96
CA ALA A 230 5.11 0.79 -17.65
C ALA A 230 4.42 2.05 -17.14
N ASN A 231 5.11 2.85 -16.31
CA ASN A 231 4.59 4.11 -15.79
C ASN A 231 4.34 5.14 -16.90
N GLU A 232 5.23 5.24 -17.89
CA GLU A 232 5.03 6.09 -19.06
C GLU A 232 3.77 5.69 -19.84
N ILE A 233 3.52 4.39 -20.03
CA ILE A 233 2.31 3.90 -20.70
C ILE A 233 1.06 4.20 -19.87
N ILE A 234 1.12 4.02 -18.55
CA ILE A 234 0.00 4.34 -17.64
C ILE A 234 -0.31 5.83 -17.69
N VAL A 235 0.70 6.70 -17.58
CA VAL A 235 0.51 8.15 -17.64
C VAL A 235 -0.02 8.58 -19.01
N ASP A 236 0.49 8.04 -20.12
CA ASP A 236 -0.03 8.32 -21.47
C ASP A 236 -1.51 7.91 -21.61
N ALA A 237 -1.87 6.72 -21.09
CA ALA A 237 -3.24 6.25 -21.07
C ALA A 237 -4.16 7.18 -20.27
N VAL A 238 -3.75 7.57 -19.07
CA VAL A 238 -4.54 8.45 -18.18
C VAL A 238 -4.74 9.82 -18.78
N VAL A 239 -3.68 10.42 -19.33
CA VAL A 239 -3.75 11.72 -20.01
C VAL A 239 -4.65 11.63 -21.24
N THR A 240 -4.55 10.55 -22.01
CA THR A 240 -5.34 10.35 -23.24
C THR A 240 -6.81 10.05 -22.95
N PHE A 241 -7.12 9.34 -21.86
CA PHE A 241 -8.49 9.09 -21.41
C PHE A 241 -9.20 10.38 -20.96
N ASP A 242 -8.45 11.40 -20.54
CA ASP A 242 -8.95 12.72 -20.15
C ASP A 242 -10.14 12.61 -19.17
N SER A 243 -9.98 11.75 -18.17
CA SER A 243 -10.99 11.50 -17.14
C SER A 243 -10.81 12.42 -15.93
N PHE A 244 -11.71 12.34 -14.95
CA PHE A 244 -11.53 13.07 -13.68
C PHE A 244 -10.33 12.57 -12.87
N TRP A 245 -9.87 11.34 -13.12
CA TRP A 245 -8.70 10.76 -12.45
C TRP A 245 -7.41 11.22 -13.13
N THR A 246 -6.44 11.64 -12.31
CA THR A 246 -5.15 12.14 -12.78
C THR A 246 -4.00 11.32 -12.19
N TYR A 247 -2.97 11.10 -12.99
CA TYR A 247 -1.80 10.32 -12.60
C TYR A 247 -0.57 10.89 -13.30
N SER A 248 0.42 11.30 -12.51
CA SER A 248 1.68 11.86 -12.99
C SER A 248 2.81 10.86 -12.77
N MET A 249 3.97 11.10 -13.39
CA MET A 249 5.17 10.30 -13.12
C MET A 249 5.64 10.43 -11.66
N ASP A 250 5.44 11.59 -11.03
CA ASP A 250 5.76 11.78 -9.60
C ASP A 250 4.86 10.90 -8.71
N HIS A 251 3.55 10.87 -9.02
CA HIS A 251 2.62 9.97 -8.35
C HIS A 251 2.97 8.49 -8.62
N ALA A 252 3.40 8.16 -9.83
CA ALA A 252 3.84 6.81 -10.18
C ALA A 252 5.09 6.38 -9.40
N ALA A 253 6.07 7.28 -9.24
CA ALA A 253 7.26 7.04 -8.42
C ALA A 253 6.91 6.86 -6.94
N PHE A 254 6.01 7.68 -6.39
CA PHE A 254 5.49 7.50 -5.04
C PHE A 254 4.80 6.14 -4.87
N SER A 255 3.95 5.77 -5.83
CA SER A 255 3.22 4.51 -5.80
C SER A 255 4.15 3.31 -5.82
N HIS A 256 5.14 3.31 -6.72
CA HIS A 256 6.17 2.26 -6.79
C HIS A 256 6.96 2.12 -5.49
N ALA A 257 7.48 3.23 -4.96
CA ALA A 257 8.22 3.21 -3.69
C ALA A 257 7.35 2.70 -2.52
N THR A 258 6.09 3.14 -2.47
CA THR A 258 5.14 2.72 -1.43
C THR A 258 4.79 1.24 -1.53
N GLN A 259 4.68 0.70 -2.76
CA GLN A 259 4.41 -0.72 -2.96
C GLN A 259 5.50 -1.60 -2.32
N GLY A 260 6.78 -1.26 -2.50
CA GLY A 260 7.89 -1.96 -1.84
C GLY A 260 7.92 -1.72 -0.33
N ASN A 261 7.82 -0.46 0.10
CA ASN A 261 7.94 -0.08 1.52
C ASN A 261 6.87 -0.71 2.41
N LEU A 262 5.65 -0.89 1.90
CA LEU A 262 4.53 -1.49 2.62
C LEU A 262 4.36 -2.99 2.32
N GLY A 263 5.20 -3.56 1.45
CA GLY A 263 5.07 -4.95 1.02
C GLY A 263 3.77 -5.24 0.26
N LEU A 264 3.20 -4.25 -0.43
CA LEU A 264 2.04 -4.43 -1.31
C LEU A 264 2.39 -5.36 -2.46
N VAL A 265 3.59 -5.18 -3.01
CA VAL A 265 4.25 -6.15 -3.88
C VAL A 265 5.35 -6.83 -3.08
N GLY A 266 5.47 -8.14 -3.25
CA GLY A 266 6.41 -8.94 -2.50
C GLY A 266 6.18 -10.42 -2.71
N ASN A 267 7.05 -11.22 -2.11
CA ASN A 267 6.73 -12.63 -1.91
C ASN A 267 5.78 -12.75 -0.70
N GLY A 268 4.96 -13.79 -0.69
CA GLY A 268 4.21 -14.18 0.51
C GLY A 268 5.13 -14.74 1.61
N PRO A 269 4.67 -15.68 2.46
CA PRO A 269 5.51 -16.31 3.48
C PRO A 269 6.61 -17.23 2.91
N ASP A 270 6.66 -17.39 1.58
CA ASP A 270 7.67 -18.15 0.87
C ASP A 270 8.52 -17.23 -0.04
N SER A 271 9.23 -17.80 -1.01
CA SER A 271 10.09 -17.06 -1.94
C SER A 271 9.45 -16.80 -3.31
N THR A 272 8.12 -16.94 -3.41
CA THR A 272 7.38 -16.90 -4.66
C THR A 272 6.49 -15.67 -4.68
N VAL A 273 6.42 -15.01 -5.84
CA VAL A 273 5.44 -13.95 -6.09
C VAL A 273 4.20 -14.55 -6.75
N GLY A 274 3.02 -14.07 -6.37
CA GLY A 274 1.79 -14.34 -7.13
C GLY A 274 0.99 -15.57 -6.70
N ASN A 275 1.57 -16.47 -5.90
CA ASN A 275 0.81 -17.54 -5.26
C ASN A 275 -0.10 -16.97 -4.16
N MET A 276 -1.26 -17.59 -4.02
CA MET A 276 -2.20 -17.24 -2.96
C MET A 276 -2.19 -18.29 -1.87
N GLU A 277 -2.33 -17.88 -0.61
CA GLU A 277 -2.36 -18.78 0.53
C GLU A 277 -3.78 -19.33 0.78
N PRO A 278 -4.00 -20.65 0.69
CA PRO A 278 -5.33 -21.22 0.94
C PRO A 278 -5.86 -20.95 2.34
N ALA A 279 -4.97 -20.95 3.34
CA ALA A 279 -5.33 -20.68 4.73
C ALA A 279 -5.82 -19.23 4.94
N ARG A 280 -5.19 -18.26 4.25
CA ARG A 280 -5.59 -16.84 4.27
C ARG A 280 -6.98 -16.66 3.68
N ILE A 281 -7.26 -17.30 2.54
CA ILE A 281 -8.58 -17.23 1.91
C ILE A 281 -9.64 -17.94 2.76
N GLN A 282 -9.32 -19.10 3.36
CA GLN A 282 -10.23 -19.78 4.29
C GLN A 282 -10.57 -18.91 5.50
N ALA A 283 -9.59 -18.24 6.10
CA ALA A 283 -9.83 -17.32 7.21
C ALA A 283 -10.77 -16.16 6.81
N MET A 284 -10.68 -15.69 5.57
CA MET A 284 -11.62 -14.68 5.05
C MET A 284 -13.03 -15.22 4.82
N ILE A 285 -13.19 -16.46 4.33
CA ILE A 285 -14.50 -17.12 4.26
C ILE A 285 -15.13 -17.18 5.66
N ASP A 286 -14.35 -17.60 6.66
CA ASP A 286 -14.82 -17.73 8.04
C ASP A 286 -15.24 -16.37 8.63
N LYS A 287 -14.43 -15.32 8.41
CA LYS A 287 -14.74 -13.94 8.85
C LYS A 287 -16.00 -13.38 8.19
N ILE A 288 -16.14 -13.54 6.87
CA ILE A 288 -17.32 -13.07 6.12
C ILE A 288 -18.58 -13.82 6.56
N THR A 289 -18.46 -15.13 6.80
CA THR A 289 -19.56 -15.94 7.34
C THR A 289 -19.94 -15.51 8.76
N ALA A 290 -18.95 -15.24 9.62
CA ALA A 290 -19.17 -14.76 10.99
C ALA A 290 -19.82 -13.37 11.03
N ALA A 291 -19.55 -12.53 10.03
CA ALA A 291 -20.24 -11.26 9.81
C ALA A 291 -21.69 -11.40 9.32
N GLY A 292 -22.17 -12.64 9.10
CA GLY A 292 -23.55 -12.92 8.70
C GLY A 292 -23.86 -12.59 7.24
N MET A 293 -22.83 -12.46 6.40
CA MET A 293 -22.99 -12.19 4.97
C MET A 293 -23.35 -13.48 4.22
N ASP A 294 -24.12 -13.35 3.15
CA ASP A 294 -24.58 -14.48 2.35
C ASP A 294 -23.46 -15.00 1.43
N ILE A 295 -23.22 -16.30 1.47
CA ILE A 295 -22.21 -16.98 0.64
C ILE A 295 -22.80 -18.28 0.08
N MET A 296 -22.23 -18.77 -1.02
CA MET A 296 -22.65 -20.07 -1.58
C MET A 296 -22.53 -21.20 -0.54
N ASP A 297 -23.59 -21.99 -0.38
CA ASP A 297 -23.56 -23.23 0.41
C ASP A 297 -22.45 -24.18 -0.09
N GLY A 298 -21.54 -24.56 0.81
CA GLY A 298 -20.44 -25.47 0.49
C GLY A 298 -19.31 -24.83 -0.33
N LEU A 299 -19.23 -23.50 -0.37
CA LEU A 299 -18.07 -22.79 -0.91
C LEU A 299 -16.78 -23.27 -0.22
N THR A 300 -15.71 -23.40 -1.00
CA THR A 300 -14.40 -23.84 -0.54
C THR A 300 -13.32 -23.02 -1.24
N VAL A 301 -12.11 -23.02 -0.71
CA VAL A 301 -10.98 -22.32 -1.33
C VAL A 301 -10.71 -22.80 -2.76
N ASP A 302 -10.83 -24.10 -3.03
CA ASP A 302 -10.62 -24.70 -4.37
C ASP A 302 -11.61 -24.18 -5.43
N HIS A 303 -12.75 -23.61 -5.02
CA HIS A 303 -13.66 -22.93 -5.94
C HIS A 303 -13.12 -21.57 -6.39
N LEU A 304 -12.40 -20.88 -5.51
CA LEU A 304 -12.04 -19.47 -5.64
C LEU A 304 -10.67 -19.25 -6.28
N MET A 305 -9.76 -20.22 -6.15
CA MET A 305 -8.38 -20.04 -6.58
C MET A 305 -7.71 -21.34 -7.00
N THR A 306 -6.61 -21.21 -7.75
CA THR A 306 -5.64 -22.28 -7.99
C THR A 306 -4.23 -21.70 -8.06
N ASN A 307 -3.25 -22.41 -7.48
CA ASN A 307 -1.83 -22.13 -7.65
C ASN A 307 -1.15 -23.05 -8.69
N GLU A 308 -1.93 -23.85 -9.43
CA GLU A 308 -1.39 -24.86 -10.36
C GLU A 308 -0.41 -24.29 -11.39
N PHE A 309 -0.61 -23.03 -11.81
CA PHE A 309 0.16 -22.39 -12.87
C PHE A 309 1.28 -21.48 -12.35
N ILE A 310 1.45 -21.40 -11.03
CA ILE A 310 2.50 -20.61 -10.41
C ILE A 310 3.84 -21.30 -10.62
N ASP A 311 4.81 -20.56 -11.16
CA ASP A 311 6.21 -20.97 -11.12
C ASP A 311 6.82 -20.57 -9.77
N MET A 312 7.06 -21.59 -8.93
CA MET A 312 7.62 -21.44 -7.58
C MET A 312 9.09 -20.96 -7.56
N SER A 313 9.73 -20.81 -8.73
CA SER A 313 11.09 -20.27 -8.84
C SER A 313 11.12 -18.76 -9.10
N ILE A 314 9.98 -18.14 -9.40
CA ILE A 314 9.88 -16.71 -9.67
C ILE A 314 9.45 -15.98 -8.38
N GLY A 315 10.26 -15.02 -7.96
CA GLY A 315 9.98 -14.18 -6.81
C GLY A 315 10.99 -13.06 -6.67
N PHE A 316 10.75 -12.18 -5.71
CA PHE A 316 11.66 -11.11 -5.37
C PHE A 316 12.93 -11.67 -4.70
N PRO A 317 14.12 -11.11 -4.97
CA PRO A 317 15.35 -11.56 -4.34
C PRO A 317 15.27 -11.48 -2.81
N ALA A 318 15.93 -12.39 -2.10
CA ALA A 318 15.94 -12.42 -0.64
C ALA A 318 16.43 -11.08 -0.07
N GLY A 319 15.57 -10.41 0.70
CA GLY A 319 15.79 -9.05 1.21
C GLY A 319 14.96 -7.95 0.52
N ALA A 320 14.23 -8.29 -0.55
CA ALA A 320 13.27 -7.39 -1.23
C ALA A 320 11.80 -7.72 -0.91
N GLY A 321 11.56 -8.53 0.13
CA GLY A 321 10.21 -8.84 0.62
C GLY A 321 9.75 -7.85 1.70
N PRO A 322 8.46 -7.90 2.09
CA PRO A 322 7.91 -7.06 3.14
C PRO A 322 8.78 -7.14 4.40
N VAL A 323 9.24 -6.01 4.91
CA VAL A 323 9.72 -5.97 6.30
C VAL A 323 8.46 -6.02 7.14
N ASP A 324 8.13 -7.20 7.67
CA ASP A 324 7.06 -7.31 8.67
C ASP A 324 7.53 -6.55 9.91
N LEU A 325 7.02 -5.32 10.06
CA LEU A 325 7.42 -4.44 11.14
C LEU A 325 6.85 -4.97 12.45
N PRO A 326 7.67 -5.08 13.51
CA PRO A 326 7.16 -5.55 14.79
C PRO A 326 6.16 -4.56 15.39
N ASP A 327 5.04 -5.10 15.90
CA ASP A 327 4.08 -4.35 16.70
C ASP A 327 4.54 -4.31 18.17
N LEU A 328 4.75 -3.11 18.70
CA LEU A 328 5.17 -2.85 20.07
C LEU A 328 4.00 -2.65 21.05
N GLY A 329 2.76 -2.79 20.62
CA GLY A 329 1.56 -2.86 21.46
C GLY A 329 1.30 -1.61 22.29
N GLY A 330 1.56 -0.43 21.72
CA GLY A 330 1.43 0.86 22.42
C GLY A 330 2.50 1.10 23.48
N ARG A 331 3.63 0.37 23.45
CA ARG A 331 4.72 0.55 24.42
C ARG A 331 5.24 1.99 24.39
N VAL A 332 5.38 2.60 25.56
CA VAL A 332 6.04 3.90 25.70
C VAL A 332 7.55 3.74 25.53
N ILE A 333 8.15 4.54 24.64
CA ILE A 333 9.59 4.57 24.35
C ILE A 333 10.14 5.91 24.81
N SER A 334 10.96 5.94 25.86
CA SER A 334 11.59 7.17 26.32
C SER A 334 12.79 7.55 25.43
N ILE A 335 12.78 8.78 24.92
CA ILE A 335 13.73 9.30 23.92
C ILE A 335 14.43 10.53 24.49
N ALA A 336 15.73 10.44 24.73
CA ALA A 336 16.53 11.60 25.15
C ALA A 336 16.81 12.54 23.96
N VAL A 337 16.66 13.85 24.16
CA VAL A 337 16.83 14.90 23.13
C VAL A 337 17.34 16.21 23.73
N ASP A 338 18.21 16.95 23.01
CA ASP A 338 18.91 18.14 23.54
C ASP A 338 18.27 19.50 23.15
N ASN A 339 17.39 19.54 22.14
CA ASN A 339 16.65 20.73 21.68
C ASN A 339 17.47 21.98 21.31
N ALA A 340 18.78 21.82 21.05
CA ALA A 340 19.67 22.90 20.64
C ALA A 340 20.35 22.65 19.29
N TYR A 341 19.86 21.73 18.46
CA TYR A 341 20.52 21.31 17.23
C TYR A 341 19.62 21.37 15.99
N LEU A 342 19.60 22.52 15.30
CA LEU A 342 18.86 22.68 14.05
C LEU A 342 19.53 21.93 12.88
N PRO A 343 18.76 21.35 11.93
CA PRO A 343 17.29 21.26 11.90
C PRO A 343 16.73 20.00 12.59
N PHE A 344 17.53 19.33 13.41
CA PHE A 344 17.25 17.99 13.93
C PHE A 344 16.32 18.01 15.15
N SER A 345 16.64 18.79 16.18
CA SER A 345 15.80 18.95 17.36
C SER A 345 15.98 20.33 17.98
N TYR A 346 14.89 21.09 18.07
CA TYR A 346 14.91 22.44 18.62
C TYR A 346 13.54 22.91 19.13
N ILE A 347 13.55 23.94 19.98
CA ILE A 347 12.33 24.63 20.43
C ILE A 347 12.35 26.05 19.86
N PRO A 348 11.48 26.39 18.90
CA PRO A 348 11.34 27.74 18.37
C PRO A 348 10.85 28.69 19.46
N ALA A 349 11.35 29.93 19.44
CA ALA A 349 10.99 30.93 20.43
C ALA A 349 9.55 31.46 20.28
N ASP A 350 8.95 31.30 19.10
CA ASP A 350 7.61 31.77 18.77
C ASP A 350 6.52 30.75 19.09
N THR A 351 6.76 29.46 18.83
CA THR A 351 5.81 28.38 19.14
C THR A 351 6.00 27.83 20.56
N GLY A 352 7.26 27.70 21.01
CA GLY A 352 7.60 27.01 22.25
C GLY A 352 7.32 25.50 22.23
N VAL A 353 7.03 24.94 21.05
CA VAL A 353 6.77 23.52 20.83
C VAL A 353 8.03 22.89 20.23
N ALA A 354 8.47 21.76 20.76
CA ALA A 354 9.64 21.08 20.21
C ALA A 354 9.33 20.56 18.80
N GLU A 355 10.25 20.79 17.87
CA GLU A 355 10.12 20.41 16.47
C GLU A 355 11.49 20.04 15.88
N GLY A 356 11.48 19.45 14.68
CA GLY A 356 12.67 19.09 13.93
C GLY A 356 12.65 17.64 13.47
N TRP A 357 13.64 17.30 12.62
CA TRP A 357 13.70 15.99 11.96
C TRP A 357 13.68 14.79 12.93
N ASP A 358 14.34 14.88 14.10
CA ASP A 358 14.36 13.80 15.09
C ASP A 358 12.96 13.54 15.65
N TYR A 359 12.17 14.59 15.88
CA TYR A 359 10.79 14.47 16.37
C TYR A 359 9.91 13.79 15.32
N ASP A 360 9.93 14.31 14.09
CA ASP A 360 9.14 13.78 12.98
C ASP A 360 9.50 12.31 12.68
N ALA A 361 10.80 11.99 12.65
CA ALA A 361 11.29 10.65 12.37
C ALA A 361 10.91 9.67 13.48
N MET A 362 11.05 10.04 14.74
CA MET A 362 10.71 9.15 15.86
C MET A 362 9.20 8.97 16.00
N ASP A 363 8.40 10.02 15.75
CA ASP A 363 6.94 9.93 15.70
C ASP A 363 6.46 8.97 14.61
N GLU A 364 7.07 9.04 13.42
CA GLU A 364 6.76 8.16 12.28
C GLU A 364 7.20 6.71 12.54
N ILE A 365 8.40 6.50 13.09
CA ILE A 365 8.87 5.17 13.48
C ILE A 365 7.92 4.57 14.52
N CYS A 366 7.57 5.33 15.56
CA CYS A 366 6.65 4.83 16.57
C CYS A 366 5.24 4.62 16.05
N PHE A 367 4.77 5.43 15.10
CA PHE A 367 3.52 5.16 14.40
C PHE A 367 3.53 3.78 13.73
N ARG A 368 4.56 3.50 12.91
CA ARG A 368 4.67 2.25 12.15
C ARG A 368 4.87 1.02 13.04
N LEU A 369 5.55 1.19 14.17
CA LEU A 369 5.82 0.11 15.12
C LEU A 369 4.78 0.00 16.24
N ASN A 370 3.70 0.81 16.22
CA ASN A 370 2.72 0.90 17.30
C ASN A 370 3.38 1.12 18.69
N CYS A 371 4.24 2.14 18.81
CA CYS A 371 4.74 2.65 20.07
C CYS A 371 4.33 4.10 20.34
N VAL A 372 4.51 4.54 21.58
CA VAL A 372 4.26 5.92 22.02
C VAL A 372 5.60 6.57 22.35
N PRO A 373 6.07 7.56 21.57
CA PRO A 373 7.31 8.25 21.88
C PRO A 373 7.10 9.18 23.08
N ASP A 374 8.03 9.12 24.03
CA ASP A 374 8.10 10.00 25.20
C ASP A 374 9.42 10.77 25.16
N PHE A 375 9.39 11.95 24.55
CA PHE A 375 10.56 12.80 24.40
C PHE A 375 10.91 13.49 25.71
N GLN A 376 12.13 13.26 26.19
CA GLN A 376 12.64 13.80 27.43
C GLN A 376 13.86 14.68 27.15
N GLU A 377 13.72 15.98 27.42
CA GLU A 377 14.81 16.92 27.28
C GLU A 377 15.98 16.54 28.21
N PHE A 378 17.16 16.39 27.64
CA PHE A 378 18.37 16.00 28.36
C PHE A 378 19.61 16.67 27.76
N VAL A 379 20.63 16.87 28.59
CA VAL A 379 21.86 17.55 28.17
C VAL A 379 22.72 16.64 27.28
N TRP A 380 23.18 17.15 26.14
CA TRP A 380 23.97 16.41 25.15
C TRP A 380 25.11 15.59 25.74
N ASP A 381 25.93 16.21 26.60
CA ASP A 381 27.13 15.60 27.17
C ASP A 381 26.82 14.31 27.98
N GLY A 382 25.58 14.15 28.46
CA GLY A 382 25.15 12.99 29.23
C GLY A 382 24.30 11.98 28.43
N THR A 383 23.74 12.37 27.29
CA THR A 383 22.72 11.61 26.56
C THR A 383 23.17 10.18 26.25
N ILE A 384 24.34 10.01 25.64
CA ILE A 384 24.81 8.69 25.19
C ILE A 384 25.04 7.75 26.38
N ILE A 385 25.65 8.25 27.45
CA ILE A 385 25.93 7.46 28.65
C ILE A 385 24.61 7.06 29.33
N ALA A 386 23.69 8.01 29.51
CA ALA A 386 22.40 7.75 30.15
C ALA A 386 21.57 6.72 29.36
N THR A 387 21.59 6.79 28.02
CA THR A 387 20.96 5.79 27.17
C THR A 387 21.63 4.42 27.29
N GLY A 388 22.97 4.35 27.29
CA GLY A 388 23.71 3.09 27.49
C GLY A 388 23.52 2.45 28.86
N GLU A 389 23.24 3.26 29.88
CA GLU A 389 22.86 2.80 31.23
C GLU A 389 21.37 2.41 31.34
N GLY A 390 20.59 2.58 30.27
CA GLY A 390 19.18 2.22 30.20
C GLY A 390 18.24 3.22 30.90
N GLN A 391 18.70 4.43 31.18
CA GLN A 391 17.83 5.51 31.70
C GLN A 391 16.77 5.91 30.67
N PHE A 392 17.15 5.88 29.39
CA PHE A 392 16.27 6.11 28.24
C PHE A 392 16.27 4.87 27.36
N ASN A 393 15.17 4.61 26.64
CA ASN A 393 15.12 3.52 25.67
C ASN A 393 15.95 3.82 24.43
N MET A 394 16.03 5.10 24.03
CA MET A 394 16.86 5.56 22.93
C MET A 394 17.22 7.04 23.08
N ALA A 395 18.06 7.54 22.17
CA ALA A 395 18.38 8.96 22.05
C ALA A 395 18.28 9.39 20.59
N ALA A 396 17.76 10.60 20.39
CA ALA A 396 17.68 11.26 19.09
C ALA A 396 18.24 12.69 19.22
N GLY A 397 18.87 13.21 18.16
CA GLY A 397 19.67 14.44 18.27
C GLY A 397 20.76 14.58 17.22
N GLY A 398 20.61 13.96 16.03
CA GLY A 398 21.67 13.94 15.01
C GLY A 398 22.99 13.31 15.46
N ILE A 399 22.93 12.22 16.24
CA ILE A 399 24.11 11.58 16.85
C ILE A 399 25.00 10.95 15.77
N THR A 400 26.21 11.47 15.62
CA THR A 400 27.22 10.85 14.76
C THR A 400 27.69 9.51 15.35
N ILE A 401 27.63 8.47 14.52
CA ILE A 401 28.15 7.13 14.83
C ILE A 401 29.69 7.20 14.91
N THR A 402 30.26 6.77 16.03
CA THR A 402 31.71 6.68 16.23
C THR A 402 32.01 5.39 17.00
N GLU A 403 33.16 4.77 16.77
CA GLU A 403 33.58 3.54 17.44
C GLU A 403 33.48 3.64 18.98
N GLU A 404 33.91 4.76 19.57
CA GLU A 404 33.81 4.99 21.03
C GLU A 404 32.37 4.99 21.57
N ARG A 405 31.39 5.45 20.76
CA ARG A 405 29.98 5.49 21.16
C ARG A 405 29.31 4.14 20.95
N ASP A 406 29.71 3.42 19.90
CA ASP A 406 29.22 2.08 19.55
C ASP A 406 29.63 1.03 20.61
N GLU A 407 30.68 1.31 21.38
CA GLU A 407 31.03 0.54 22.57
C GLU A 407 30.06 0.74 23.75
N VAL A 408 29.23 1.79 23.74
CA VAL A 408 28.36 2.20 24.86
C VAL A 408 26.87 2.00 24.55
N VAL A 409 26.45 2.23 23.30
CA VAL A 409 25.07 2.10 22.84
C VAL A 409 25.03 1.39 21.49
N ASP A 410 23.94 0.66 21.23
CA ASP A 410 23.65 0.15 19.89
C ASP A 410 23.15 1.29 18.99
N PHE A 411 23.71 1.42 17.78
CA PHE A 411 23.22 2.36 16.77
C PHE A 411 22.23 1.71 15.81
N SER A 412 21.29 2.52 15.31
CA SER A 412 20.53 2.17 14.11
C SER A 412 21.43 2.20 12.87
N ASP A 413 20.91 1.68 11.76
CA ASP A 413 21.46 2.05 10.46
C ASP A 413 21.44 3.57 10.28
N SER A 414 22.48 4.11 9.63
CA SER A 414 22.59 5.56 9.41
C SER A 414 21.53 6.03 8.41
N PHE A 415 20.63 6.89 8.86
CA PHE A 415 19.54 7.45 8.06
C PHE A 415 19.87 8.81 7.42
N ILE A 416 20.87 9.53 7.93
CA ILE A 416 21.38 10.80 7.37
C ILE A 416 22.90 10.77 7.32
N SER A 417 23.46 11.04 6.14
CA SER A 417 24.88 11.31 5.95
C SER A 417 25.08 12.75 5.48
N THR A 418 25.87 13.53 6.22
CA THR A 418 26.19 14.92 5.89
C THR A 418 27.57 15.01 5.27
N ASP A 419 27.59 15.25 3.97
CA ASP A 419 28.82 15.41 3.18
C ASP A 419 29.11 16.91 2.97
N GLN A 420 30.09 17.46 3.70
CA GLN A 420 30.55 18.83 3.43
C GLN A 420 31.47 18.85 2.21
N LYS A 421 31.05 19.53 1.14
CA LYS A 421 31.88 19.78 -0.05
C LYS A 421 32.19 21.27 -0.16
N ILE A 422 33.45 21.59 -0.44
CA ILE A 422 33.85 22.96 -0.81
C ILE A 422 33.70 23.07 -2.33
N LEU A 423 32.85 24.01 -2.76
CA LEU A 423 32.69 24.32 -4.17
C LEU A 423 33.68 25.42 -4.57
N VAL A 424 34.42 25.20 -5.65
CA VAL A 424 35.26 26.22 -6.28
C VAL A 424 34.69 26.61 -7.63
N ALA A 425 34.94 27.85 -8.05
CA ALA A 425 34.62 28.26 -9.40
C ALA A 425 35.36 27.36 -10.40
N LYS A 426 34.70 26.97 -11.49
CA LYS A 426 35.21 26.01 -12.49
C LYS A 426 36.62 26.36 -12.99
N ASP A 427 36.95 27.65 -13.02
CA ASP A 427 38.22 28.16 -13.55
C ASP A 427 39.23 28.55 -12.45
N ASN A 428 38.93 28.29 -11.17
CA ASN A 428 39.82 28.61 -10.05
C ASN A 428 40.67 27.38 -9.69
N ALA A 429 41.99 27.48 -9.93
CA ALA A 429 42.97 26.44 -9.63
C ALA A 429 43.81 26.71 -8.36
N ASP A 430 43.48 27.78 -7.61
CA ASP A 430 44.28 28.27 -6.48
C ASP A 430 43.72 27.87 -5.09
N ILE A 431 42.55 27.22 -5.02
CA ILE A 431 41.93 26.69 -3.78
C ILE A 431 42.08 25.18 -3.72
#